data_AF-R8BWA3-F1
#
_entry.id   AF-R8BWA3-F1
#
_cell.length_a   1.000
_cell.length_b   1.000
_cell.length_c   1.000
_cell.angle_alpha   90.00
_cell.angle_beta   90.00
_cell.angle_gamma   90.00
#
_symmetry.space_group_name_H-M   'P 1'
#
loop_
_entity.id
_entity.type
_entity.pdbx_description
1 polymer ?
#
loop_
_entity_poly.entity_id
_entity_poly.type
_entity_poly.pdbx_seq_one_letter_code
_entity_poly.pdbx_strand_id
1 'polypeptide(L)'
;MPSVCDNNSNSAKFWLEFQVFSDGLEPQQLPPPQRSPPWPQGGNHVIHPAQDTFTCFADLPTELRLRIWEHLIQPRIVIAACFEADEAALQKKRKQLTSRPRRPAVPVVLHINREARELGLKHYDLTFAWKTPPMLVTPPVECAPRVYFNFAADALFLMGELEPYDGDGFNRPMVYFLRKEDTRRVRHIACAFEELHYPELESEQIFGCLFHIVDRFPGAQRLLITSTPQDLEANPVRLPSTDNIIQKIWHGWIGGTSIVTSSLANTQILMVSEDGLADFIAAHS
;
A
#
# COMPACT_ATOMS: atom_id res chain seq x y z
N MET A 1 6.27 16.16 -9.57
CA MET A 1 5.82 15.77 -10.92
C MET A 1 4.31 15.90 -10.92
N PRO A 2 3.70 16.63 -11.87
CA PRO A 2 2.25 16.73 -11.94
C PRO A 2 1.68 15.32 -12.17
N SER A 3 0.63 14.97 -11.44
CA SER A 3 -0.06 13.68 -11.56
C SER A 3 -1.56 13.91 -11.60
N VAL A 4 -1.98 14.53 -12.70
CA VAL A 4 -3.29 14.39 -13.33
C VAL A 4 -2.87 13.95 -14.72
N CYS A 5 -3.27 12.78 -15.24
CA CYS A 5 -2.65 12.25 -16.47
C CYS A 5 -2.67 13.33 -17.58
N ASP A 6 -1.48 13.78 -17.99
CA ASP A 6 -1.13 15.20 -18.16
C ASP A 6 -1.92 15.99 -19.24
N ASN A 7 -2.44 17.15 -18.82
CA ASN A 7 -3.28 18.15 -19.51
C ASN A 7 -4.79 17.88 -19.65
N ASN A 8 -5.53 18.68 -18.87
CA ASN A 8 -6.95 19.05 -19.02
C ASN A 8 -7.99 18.15 -18.35
N SER A 9 -8.12 18.26 -17.01
CA SER A 9 -9.42 18.04 -16.38
C SER A 9 -9.60 18.92 -15.14
N ASN A 10 -9.84 20.21 -15.36
CA ASN A 10 -10.46 21.07 -14.34
C ASN A 10 -11.94 20.67 -14.08
N SER A 11 -12.38 19.51 -14.58
CA SER A 11 -13.75 18.98 -14.56
C SER A 11 -13.87 17.59 -13.91
N ALA A 12 -12.76 16.94 -13.56
CA ALA A 12 -12.82 15.63 -12.93
C ALA A 12 -13.06 15.77 -11.43
N LYS A 13 -14.25 15.37 -10.97
CA LYS A 13 -14.58 15.39 -9.54
C LYS A 13 -13.71 14.43 -8.74
N PHE A 14 -13.31 13.29 -9.32
CA PHE A 14 -12.49 12.28 -8.64
C PHE A 14 -11.36 11.73 -9.51
N TRP A 15 -10.23 11.36 -8.91
CA TRP A 15 -9.10 10.67 -9.57
C TRP A 15 -8.27 9.83 -8.59
N LEU A 16 -7.44 8.92 -9.12
CA LEU A 16 -6.46 8.17 -8.31
C LEU A 16 -5.05 8.71 -8.47
N GLU A 17 -4.32 8.80 -7.36
CA GLU A 17 -2.86 8.93 -7.35
C GLU A 17 -2.22 7.75 -6.59
N PHE A 18 -0.98 7.43 -6.96
CA PHE A 18 -0.23 6.36 -6.34
C PHE A 18 1.05 6.88 -5.69
N GLN A 19 1.34 6.37 -4.50
CA GLN A 19 2.57 6.66 -3.76
C GLN A 19 3.11 5.38 -3.13
N VAL A 20 4.43 5.20 -3.13
CA VAL A 20 5.05 4.09 -2.40
C VAL A 20 5.33 4.56 -0.99
N PHE A 21 4.71 3.90 -0.02
CA PHE A 21 4.81 4.19 1.42
C PHE A 21 6.07 3.55 2.02
N SER A 22 6.27 2.27 1.77
CA SER A 22 7.45 1.50 2.19
C SER A 22 7.94 0.66 1.02
N ASP A 23 9.27 0.51 0.92
CA ASP A 23 9.91 -0.37 -0.04
C ASP A 23 10.43 -1.67 0.59
N GLY A 24 10.18 -1.87 1.89
CA GLY A 24 10.60 -3.03 2.68
C GLY A 24 12.12 -3.11 2.89
N LEU A 25 12.87 -2.11 2.43
CA LEU A 25 14.34 -2.03 2.55
C LEU A 25 14.76 -1.07 3.66
N GLU A 26 13.80 -0.62 4.48
CA GLU A 26 14.12 0.12 5.68
C GLU A 26 15.13 -0.65 6.51
N PRO A 27 16.25 -0.02 6.92
CA PRO A 27 17.14 -0.66 7.86
C PRO A 27 16.30 -0.96 9.10
N GLN A 28 16.12 -2.24 9.43
CA GLN A 28 15.75 -2.63 10.78
C GLN A 28 16.63 -1.79 11.69
N GLN A 29 16.04 -1.16 12.72
CA GLN A 29 16.80 -0.49 13.76
C GLN A 29 17.69 -1.53 14.45
N LEU A 30 18.79 -1.89 13.78
CA LEU A 30 19.89 -2.60 14.38
C LEU A 30 20.37 -1.66 15.48
N PRO A 31 20.52 -2.16 16.73
CA PRO A 31 21.13 -1.37 17.77
C PRO A 31 22.42 -0.76 17.20
N PRO A 32 22.74 0.51 17.53
CA PRO A 32 23.93 1.17 17.01
C PRO A 32 25.11 0.21 17.16
N PRO A 33 25.94 0.04 16.11
CA PRO A 33 26.99 -0.96 16.12
C PRO A 33 27.78 -0.80 17.42
N GLN A 34 27.67 -1.80 18.30
CA GLN A 34 28.52 -1.86 19.49
C GLN A 34 29.94 -1.79 18.93
N ARG A 35 30.66 -0.70 19.25
CA ARG A 35 32.06 -0.54 18.86
C ARG A 35 32.76 -1.84 19.20
N SER A 36 33.17 -2.58 18.18
CA SER A 36 33.95 -3.79 18.33
C SER A 36 35.13 -3.46 19.24
N PRO A 37 35.52 -4.34 20.18
CA PRO A 37 36.71 -4.11 20.97
C PRO A 37 37.90 -3.88 20.03
N PRO A 38 38.84 -2.97 20.37
CA PRO A 38 39.98 -2.69 19.52
C PRO A 38 40.77 -3.99 19.30
N TRP A 39 40.96 -4.36 18.04
CA TRP A 39 41.95 -5.38 17.66
C TRP A 39 43.31 -5.00 18.27
N PRO A 40 44.11 -5.97 18.76
CA PRO A 40 45.39 -5.68 19.38
C PRO A 40 46.29 -4.91 18.41
N GLN A 41 46.63 -3.68 18.78
CA GLN A 41 47.45 -2.76 18.00
C GLN A 41 48.90 -3.26 17.96
N GLY A 42 49.28 -3.85 16.83
CA GLY A 42 50.65 -4.18 16.50
C GLY A 42 50.91 -3.94 15.02
N GLY A 43 51.35 -2.74 14.67
CA GLY A 43 51.85 -2.41 13.32
C GLY A 43 51.30 -1.09 12.78
N ASN A 44 52.22 -0.19 12.39
CA ASN A 44 51.94 1.07 11.70
C ASN A 44 51.10 0.83 10.43
N HIS A 45 49.77 0.97 10.53
CA HIS A 45 48.91 1.13 9.36
C HIS A 45 48.67 2.62 9.11
N VAL A 46 49.19 3.08 7.96
CA VAL A 46 48.76 4.32 7.33
C VAL A 46 47.23 4.28 7.23
N ILE A 47 46.56 5.30 7.77
CA ILE A 47 45.11 5.47 7.63
C ILE A 47 44.85 5.74 6.14
N HIS A 48 44.54 4.69 5.38
CA HIS A 48 43.94 4.85 4.07
C HIS A 48 42.50 5.35 4.28
N PRO A 49 42.05 6.43 3.61
CA PRO A 49 40.63 6.77 3.60
C PRO A 49 39.88 5.54 3.11
N ALA A 50 38.90 5.10 3.89
CA ALA A 50 38.12 3.90 3.61
C ALA A 50 37.65 3.90 2.16
N GLN A 51 38.07 2.90 1.39
CA GLN A 51 37.42 2.59 0.13
C GLN A 51 36.04 2.03 0.48
N ASP A 52 35.03 2.90 0.58
CA ASP A 52 33.63 2.54 0.89
C ASP A 52 32.94 1.79 -0.27
N THR A 53 33.70 1.19 -1.19
CA THR A 53 33.18 0.52 -2.39
C THR A 53 33.65 -0.92 -2.43
N PHE A 54 32.71 -1.86 -2.28
CA PHE A 54 32.95 -3.27 -2.48
C PHE A 54 33.03 -3.58 -3.99
N THR A 55 34.24 -3.84 -4.49
CA THR A 55 34.50 -4.07 -5.92
C THR A 55 34.38 -5.53 -6.34
N CYS A 56 34.46 -6.48 -5.42
CA CYS A 56 34.48 -7.92 -5.71
C CYS A 56 33.10 -8.52 -6.07
N PHE A 57 32.03 -7.72 -6.12
CA PHE A 57 30.69 -8.23 -6.41
C PHE A 57 30.62 -8.92 -7.78
N ALA A 58 31.32 -8.37 -8.77
CA ALA A 58 31.35 -8.93 -10.12
C ALA A 58 32.08 -10.28 -10.20
N ASP A 59 32.96 -10.57 -9.24
CA ASP A 59 33.74 -11.81 -9.19
C ASP A 59 32.96 -12.98 -8.57
N LEU A 60 31.77 -12.71 -8.00
CA LEU A 60 30.91 -13.73 -7.45
C LEU A 60 30.29 -14.59 -8.58
N PRO A 61 30.17 -15.92 -8.38
CA PRO A 61 29.35 -16.77 -9.22
C PRO A 61 27.94 -16.19 -9.43
N THR A 62 27.40 -16.36 -10.63
CA THR A 62 26.09 -15.80 -11.02
C THR A 62 24.98 -16.19 -10.05
N GLU A 63 24.99 -17.42 -9.54
CA GLU A 63 24.02 -17.89 -8.57
C GLU A 63 24.04 -17.05 -7.28
N LEU A 64 25.23 -16.69 -6.79
CA LEU A 64 25.37 -15.84 -5.60
C LEU A 64 24.95 -14.41 -5.89
N ARG A 65 25.28 -13.86 -7.06
CA ARG A 65 24.86 -12.51 -7.46
C ARG A 65 23.33 -12.42 -7.54
N LEU A 66 22.69 -13.42 -8.16
CA LEU A 66 21.22 -13.52 -8.23
C LEU A 66 20.60 -13.65 -6.85
N ARG A 67 21.15 -14.48 -5.95
CA ARG A 67 20.69 -14.56 -4.55
C ARG A 67 20.77 -13.21 -3.83
N ILE A 68 21.84 -12.46 -4.04
CA ILE A 68 21.98 -11.11 -3.45
C ILE A 68 20.93 -10.16 -4.03
N TRP A 69 20.65 -10.22 -5.34
CA TRP A 69 19.59 -9.43 -5.94
C TRP A 69 18.18 -9.83 -5.49
N GLU A 70 17.92 -11.12 -5.24
CA GLU A 70 16.65 -11.60 -4.66
C GLU A 70 16.37 -10.94 -3.30
N HIS A 71 17.40 -10.67 -2.49
CA HIS A 71 17.22 -9.96 -1.21
C HIS A 71 16.75 -8.50 -1.37
N LEU A 72 16.87 -7.90 -2.55
CA LEU A 72 16.33 -6.57 -2.83
C LEU A 72 14.84 -6.58 -3.21
N ILE A 73 14.25 -7.77 -3.36
CA ILE A 73 12.82 -7.95 -3.63
C ILE A 73 12.13 -8.10 -2.27
N GLN A 74 11.88 -6.97 -1.63
CA GLN A 74 11.11 -6.92 -0.39
C GLN A 74 9.65 -6.55 -0.66
N PRO A 75 8.71 -6.95 0.20
CA PRO A 75 7.31 -6.52 0.11
C PRO A 75 7.20 -5.01 0.21
N ARG A 76 6.53 -4.40 -0.77
CA ARG A 76 6.31 -2.95 -0.82
C ARG A 76 4.88 -2.62 -0.44
N ILE A 77 4.67 -1.42 0.09
CA ILE A 77 3.33 -0.88 0.33
C ILE A 77 3.10 0.25 -0.66
N VAL A 78 2.12 0.06 -1.54
CA VAL A 78 1.70 1.06 -2.52
C VAL A 78 0.36 1.64 -2.11
N ILE A 79 0.34 2.93 -1.81
CA ILE A 79 -0.87 3.71 -1.60
C ILE A 79 -1.57 3.92 -2.94
N ALA A 80 -2.88 3.66 -2.97
CA ALA A 80 -3.80 4.17 -3.98
C ALA A 80 -4.74 5.15 -3.29
N ALA A 81 -4.57 6.44 -3.55
CA ALA A 81 -5.34 7.51 -2.94
C ALA A 81 -6.40 8.04 -3.92
N CYS A 82 -7.67 8.03 -3.51
CA CYS A 82 -8.75 8.65 -4.26
C CYS A 82 -8.98 10.08 -3.79
N PHE A 83 -8.79 11.05 -4.68
CA PHE A 83 -8.97 12.46 -4.40
C PHE A 83 -10.30 12.98 -4.95
N GLU A 84 -10.87 13.97 -4.26
CA GLU A 84 -11.97 14.79 -4.74
C GLU A 84 -11.47 16.19 -5.16
N ALA A 85 -12.12 16.81 -6.14
CA ALA A 85 -11.79 18.15 -6.63
C ALA A 85 -12.20 19.30 -5.69
N ASP A 86 -12.95 19.02 -4.63
CA ASP A 86 -13.22 20.01 -3.59
C ASP A 86 -11.91 20.47 -2.95
N GLU A 87 -11.62 21.77 -2.99
CA GLU A 87 -10.32 22.30 -2.61
C GLU A 87 -10.01 22.04 -1.13
N ALA A 88 -11.01 22.12 -0.24
CA ALA A 88 -10.79 21.89 1.19
C ALA A 88 -10.49 20.41 1.47
N ALA A 89 -11.27 19.50 0.90
CA ALA A 89 -11.03 18.06 0.97
C ALA A 89 -9.68 17.69 0.36
N LEU A 90 -9.38 18.21 -0.84
CA LEU A 90 -8.12 17.99 -1.55
C LEU A 90 -6.91 18.40 -0.72
N GLN A 91 -6.93 19.59 -0.12
CA GLN A 91 -5.82 20.07 0.72
C GLN A 91 -5.64 19.19 1.97
N LYS A 92 -6.74 18.74 2.59
CA LYS A 92 -6.69 17.81 3.73
C LYS A 92 -6.04 16.48 3.32
N LYS A 93 -6.54 15.85 2.25
CA LYS A 93 -6.04 14.56 1.75
C LYS A 93 -4.59 14.64 1.25
N ARG A 94 -4.20 15.76 0.63
CA ARG A 94 -2.81 15.97 0.22
C ARG A 94 -1.88 16.06 1.41
N LYS A 95 -2.25 16.81 2.45
CA LYS A 95 -1.46 16.88 3.69
C LYS A 95 -1.27 15.50 4.31
N GLN A 96 -2.35 14.74 4.42
CA GLN A 96 -2.37 13.36 4.90
C GLN A 96 -1.47 12.43 4.07
N LEU A 97 -1.48 12.52 2.73
CA LEU A 97 -0.59 11.73 1.88
C LEU A 97 0.89 12.16 2.02
N THR A 98 1.14 13.47 2.13
CA THR A 98 2.50 14.02 2.23
C THR A 98 3.13 13.85 3.62
N SER A 99 2.34 13.64 4.67
CA SER A 99 2.86 13.34 6.01
C SER A 99 3.44 11.93 6.10
N ARG A 100 3.08 11.05 5.15
CA ARG A 100 3.57 9.68 5.07
C ARG A 100 4.90 9.62 4.29
N PRO A 101 5.79 8.65 4.62
CA PRO A 101 7.00 8.43 3.85
C PRO A 101 6.70 8.23 2.36
N ARG A 102 7.61 8.75 1.53
CA ARG A 102 7.56 8.61 0.07
C ARG A 102 8.82 7.93 -0.42
N ARG A 103 8.66 6.72 -0.94
CA ARG A 103 9.73 5.93 -1.53
C ARG A 103 9.74 6.07 -3.06
N PRO A 104 10.84 5.69 -3.73
CA PRO A 104 10.88 5.63 -5.19
C PRO A 104 9.75 4.77 -5.76
N ALA A 105 9.09 5.29 -6.81
CA ALA A 105 7.97 4.62 -7.46
C ALA A 105 8.37 3.29 -8.11
N VAL A 106 9.60 3.23 -8.62
CA VAL A 106 10.15 2.04 -9.28
C VAL A 106 11.04 1.27 -8.30
N PRO A 107 10.86 -0.05 -8.16
CA PRO A 107 11.71 -0.91 -7.34
C PRO A 107 13.19 -0.74 -7.65
N VAL A 108 14.02 -0.69 -6.60
CA VAL A 108 15.48 -0.49 -6.73
C VAL A 108 16.11 -1.54 -7.65
N VAL A 109 15.66 -2.79 -7.56
CA VAL A 109 16.17 -3.92 -8.37
C VAL A 109 16.06 -3.69 -9.88
N LEU A 110 15.11 -2.86 -10.33
CA LEU A 110 14.92 -2.53 -11.76
C LEU A 110 15.88 -1.43 -12.27
N HIS A 111 16.57 -0.74 -11.36
CA HIS A 111 17.42 0.42 -11.68
C HIS A 111 18.91 0.20 -11.50
N ILE A 112 19.34 -0.90 -10.86
CA ILE A 112 20.76 -1.13 -10.56
C ILE A 112 21.56 -1.45 -11.82
N ASN A 113 21.30 -2.59 -12.46
CA ASN A 113 22.00 -3.04 -13.66
C ASN A 113 21.08 -3.96 -14.49
N ARG A 114 21.60 -4.48 -15.62
CA ARG A 114 20.83 -5.35 -16.53
C ARG A 114 20.40 -6.66 -15.87
N GLU A 115 21.28 -7.32 -15.13
CA GLU A 115 21.00 -8.60 -14.49
C GLU A 115 19.96 -8.47 -13.38
N ALA A 116 20.10 -7.48 -12.50
CA ALA A 116 19.13 -7.18 -11.47
C ALA A 116 17.75 -6.86 -12.08
N ARG A 117 17.72 -6.08 -13.18
CA ARG A 117 16.47 -5.79 -13.90
C ARG A 117 15.83 -7.04 -14.49
N GLU A 118 16.61 -7.91 -15.13
CA GLU A 118 16.11 -9.18 -15.68
C GLU A 118 15.54 -10.09 -14.59
N LEU A 119 16.13 -10.10 -13.39
CA LEU A 119 15.54 -10.77 -12.23
C LEU A 119 14.25 -10.07 -11.78
N GLY A 120 14.29 -8.76 -11.52
CA GLY A 120 13.16 -8.01 -10.97
C GLY A 120 11.91 -8.05 -11.86
N LEU A 121 12.07 -8.03 -13.18
CA LEU A 121 10.96 -8.14 -14.14
C LEU A 121 10.26 -9.51 -14.13
N LYS A 122 10.80 -10.52 -13.43
CA LYS A 122 10.09 -11.79 -13.18
C LYS A 122 9.08 -11.67 -12.04
N HIS A 123 9.21 -10.65 -11.20
CA HIS A 123 8.40 -10.45 -9.99
C HIS A 123 7.46 -9.25 -10.10
N TYR A 124 7.86 -8.20 -10.82
CA TYR A 124 7.11 -6.95 -10.92
C TYR A 124 6.45 -6.78 -12.27
N ASP A 125 5.15 -6.47 -12.24
CA ASP A 125 4.38 -6.02 -13.41
C ASP A 125 4.15 -4.51 -13.33
N LEU A 126 4.13 -3.82 -14.49
CA LEU A 126 3.61 -2.45 -14.57
C LEU A 126 2.09 -2.50 -14.68
N THR A 127 1.39 -2.06 -13.64
CA THR A 127 -0.03 -2.34 -13.39
C THR A 127 -0.81 -1.10 -12.90
N PHE A 128 -2.08 -1.30 -12.55
CA PHE A 128 -3.04 -0.32 -12.03
C PHE A 128 -3.34 0.81 -13.00
N ALA A 129 -3.64 0.44 -14.24
CA ALA A 129 -4.46 1.31 -15.07
C ALA A 129 -5.83 1.50 -14.40
N TRP A 130 -6.39 2.69 -14.52
CA TRP A 130 -7.66 3.02 -13.89
C TRP A 130 -8.49 3.95 -14.75
N LYS A 131 -9.79 3.95 -14.48
CA LYS A 131 -10.79 4.77 -15.18
C LYS A 131 -11.89 5.21 -14.22
N THR A 132 -12.25 6.49 -14.23
CA THR A 132 -13.43 6.93 -13.47
C THR A 132 -14.73 6.46 -14.14
N PRO A 133 -15.73 6.04 -13.36
CA PRO A 133 -17.07 5.77 -13.87
C PRO A 133 -17.68 7.01 -14.55
N PRO A 134 -18.36 6.87 -15.71
CA PRO A 134 -18.96 8.00 -16.42
C PRO A 134 -19.95 8.84 -15.61
N MET A 135 -20.59 8.22 -14.60
CA MET A 135 -21.55 8.88 -13.71
C MET A 135 -20.88 9.87 -12.75
N LEU A 136 -19.61 9.64 -12.39
CA LEU A 136 -18.85 10.56 -11.53
C LEU A 136 -18.21 11.69 -12.33
N VAL A 137 -17.74 11.39 -13.54
CA VAL A 137 -17.03 12.35 -14.40
C VAL A 137 -17.34 12.08 -15.87
N THR A 138 -17.76 13.11 -16.60
CA THR A 138 -17.95 13.07 -18.06
C THR A 138 -17.10 14.16 -18.73
N PRO A 139 -16.17 13.81 -19.65
CA PRO A 139 -15.79 12.45 -20.04
C PRO A 139 -15.03 11.71 -18.91
N PRO A 140 -15.06 10.37 -18.88
CA PRO A 140 -14.24 9.59 -17.96
C PRO A 140 -12.76 9.96 -18.01
N VAL A 141 -12.12 10.02 -16.85
CA VAL A 141 -10.66 10.13 -16.75
C VAL A 141 -10.09 8.73 -16.82
N GLU A 142 -9.14 8.52 -17.71
CA GLU A 142 -8.43 7.26 -17.86
C GLU A 142 -6.94 7.48 -17.65
N CYS A 143 -6.29 6.52 -16.99
CA CYS A 143 -4.83 6.54 -16.86
C CYS A 143 -4.25 5.16 -17.17
N ALA A 144 -3.13 5.18 -17.91
CA ALA A 144 -2.35 3.99 -18.20
C ALA A 144 -1.71 3.40 -16.94
N PRO A 145 -1.23 2.14 -16.97
CA PRO A 145 -0.50 1.55 -15.85
C PRO A 145 0.76 2.35 -15.53
N ARG A 146 1.00 2.63 -14.24
CA ARG A 146 2.14 3.45 -13.79
C ARG A 146 2.86 2.91 -12.55
N VAL A 147 2.38 1.80 -12.00
CA VAL A 147 2.89 1.24 -10.75
C VAL A 147 3.55 -0.09 -11.03
N TYR A 148 4.81 -0.26 -10.62
CA TYR A 148 5.41 -1.58 -10.53
C TYR A 148 4.92 -2.27 -9.26
N PHE A 149 4.30 -3.44 -9.38
CA PHE A 149 3.72 -4.17 -8.27
C PHE A 149 4.03 -5.66 -8.37
N ASN A 150 4.47 -6.25 -7.26
CA ASN A 150 4.63 -7.69 -7.11
C ASN A 150 3.39 -8.26 -6.41
N PHE A 151 2.45 -8.80 -7.18
CA PHE A 151 1.18 -9.33 -6.65
C PHE A 151 1.32 -10.47 -5.62
N ALA A 152 2.49 -11.12 -5.55
CA ALA A 152 2.73 -12.16 -4.58
C ALA A 152 3.08 -11.62 -3.19
N ALA A 153 3.69 -10.42 -3.10
CA ALA A 153 4.28 -9.91 -1.86
C ALA A 153 3.81 -8.49 -1.51
N ASP A 154 3.63 -7.61 -2.50
CA ASP A 154 3.27 -6.21 -2.26
C ASP A 154 1.84 -6.08 -1.73
N ALA A 155 1.62 -5.03 -0.95
CA ALA A 155 0.32 -4.62 -0.45
C ALA A 155 -0.18 -3.35 -1.13
N LEU A 156 -1.47 -3.35 -1.47
CA LEU A 156 -2.17 -2.15 -1.90
C LEU A 156 -2.81 -1.50 -0.67
N PHE A 157 -2.60 -0.21 -0.45
CA PHE A 157 -3.10 0.54 0.69
C PHE A 157 -4.06 1.64 0.20
N LEU A 158 -5.35 1.48 0.48
CA LEU A 158 -6.41 2.38 0.03
C LEU A 158 -6.52 3.59 0.96
N MET A 159 -6.57 4.77 0.37
CA MET A 159 -6.67 6.05 1.07
C MET A 159 -7.59 7.04 0.33
N GLY A 160 -7.99 8.10 1.02
CA GLY A 160 -8.90 9.10 0.48
C GLY A 160 -10.34 8.58 0.39
N GLU A 161 -11.12 9.15 -0.54
CA GLU A 161 -12.54 8.86 -0.67
C GLU A 161 -12.79 7.41 -1.12
N LEU A 162 -13.09 6.52 -0.18
CA LEU A 162 -13.33 5.09 -0.45
C LEU A 162 -14.66 4.87 -1.19
N GLU A 163 -15.67 5.68 -0.88
CA GLU A 163 -17.00 5.65 -1.50
C GLU A 163 -17.39 7.01 -2.12
N PRO A 164 -16.82 7.39 -3.27
CA PRO A 164 -17.24 8.59 -3.99
C PRO A 164 -18.73 8.56 -4.37
N TYR A 165 -19.42 9.69 -4.19
CA TYR A 165 -20.82 9.88 -4.58
C TYR A 165 -20.95 10.83 -5.78
N ASP A 166 -21.84 10.52 -6.72
CA ASP A 166 -22.27 11.47 -7.75
C ASP A 166 -23.22 12.53 -7.18
N GLY A 167 -23.66 13.46 -8.04
CA GLY A 167 -24.59 14.53 -7.64
C GLY A 167 -25.99 14.05 -7.28
N ASP A 168 -26.34 12.82 -7.67
CA ASP A 168 -27.64 12.19 -7.42
C ASP A 168 -27.61 11.29 -6.16
N GLY A 169 -26.45 11.16 -5.52
CA GLY A 169 -26.28 10.36 -4.30
C GLY A 169 -26.02 8.87 -4.55
N PHE A 170 -25.66 8.46 -5.77
CA PHE A 170 -25.20 7.09 -6.03
C PHE A 170 -23.71 6.96 -5.74
N ASN A 171 -23.33 5.94 -4.95
CA ASN A 171 -21.93 5.65 -4.67
C ASN A 171 -21.27 4.86 -5.80
N ARG A 172 -19.98 5.11 -5.99
CA ARG A 172 -19.09 4.39 -6.91
C ARG A 172 -17.72 4.20 -6.24
N PRO A 173 -17.57 3.16 -5.41
CA PRO A 173 -16.36 2.93 -4.63
C PRO A 173 -15.08 2.96 -5.47
N MET A 174 -14.03 3.58 -4.91
CA MET A 174 -12.78 3.84 -5.64
C MET A 174 -12.13 2.57 -6.21
N VAL A 175 -12.36 1.43 -5.56
CA VAL A 175 -11.82 0.12 -5.97
C VAL A 175 -12.36 -0.33 -7.34
N TYR A 176 -13.50 0.19 -7.77
CA TYR A 176 -14.05 -0.06 -9.10
C TYR A 176 -13.42 0.82 -10.19
N PHE A 177 -12.59 1.80 -9.83
CA PHE A 177 -11.82 2.57 -10.82
C PHE A 177 -10.66 1.72 -11.35
N LEU A 178 -10.14 0.82 -10.52
CA LEU A 178 -9.08 -0.12 -10.87
C LEU A 178 -9.61 -1.23 -11.77
N ARG A 179 -8.76 -1.72 -12.68
CA ARG A 179 -9.08 -2.88 -13.52
C ARG A 179 -9.37 -4.14 -12.70
N LYS A 180 -10.33 -4.94 -13.18
CA LYS A 180 -10.75 -6.17 -12.47
C LYS A 180 -9.64 -7.22 -12.48
N GLU A 181 -8.85 -7.23 -13.54
CA GLU A 181 -7.73 -8.15 -13.75
C GLU A 181 -6.65 -7.95 -12.69
N ASP A 182 -6.33 -6.70 -12.35
CA ASP A 182 -5.31 -6.36 -11.36
C ASP A 182 -5.81 -6.66 -9.94
N THR A 183 -7.01 -6.17 -9.60
CA THR A 183 -7.61 -6.32 -8.26
C THR A 183 -7.79 -7.78 -7.84
N ARG A 184 -8.10 -8.69 -8.78
CA ARG A 184 -8.19 -10.14 -8.50
C ARG A 184 -6.86 -10.80 -8.12
N ARG A 185 -5.74 -10.19 -8.50
CA ARG A 185 -4.38 -10.74 -8.26
C ARG A 185 -3.77 -10.23 -6.96
N VAL A 186 -4.25 -9.11 -6.43
CA VAL A 186 -3.77 -8.53 -5.16
C VAL A 186 -4.10 -9.49 -4.02
N ARG A 187 -3.08 -9.83 -3.22
CA ARG A 187 -3.19 -10.73 -2.07
C ARG A 187 -3.20 -10.02 -0.72
N HIS A 188 -2.65 -8.80 -0.68
CA HIS A 188 -2.56 -7.99 0.51
C HIS A 188 -3.21 -6.63 0.25
N ILE A 189 -4.24 -6.32 1.02
CA ILE A 189 -5.01 -5.08 0.92
C ILE A 189 -5.12 -4.46 2.30
N ALA A 190 -4.89 -3.16 2.36
CA ALA A 190 -5.10 -2.33 3.54
C ALA A 190 -5.98 -1.13 3.19
N CYS A 191 -6.66 -0.55 4.18
CA CYS A 191 -7.29 0.76 4.06
C CYS A 191 -7.09 1.57 5.34
N ALA A 192 -7.05 2.89 5.24
CA ALA A 192 -6.83 3.75 6.39
C ALA A 192 -8.12 3.87 7.24
N PHE A 193 -8.00 3.76 8.55
CA PHE A 193 -9.14 3.82 9.48
C PHE A 193 -9.88 5.15 9.38
N GLU A 194 -9.15 6.26 9.26
CA GLU A 194 -9.71 7.61 9.07
C GLU A 194 -10.65 7.72 7.85
N GLU A 195 -10.51 6.84 6.86
CA GLU A 195 -11.33 6.81 5.64
C GLU A 195 -12.63 6.04 5.79
N LEU A 196 -12.82 5.38 6.94
CA LEU A 196 -14.09 4.79 7.31
C LEU A 196 -15.03 5.81 7.95
N HIS A 197 -14.55 7.04 8.21
CA HIS A 197 -15.33 8.13 8.81
C HIS A 197 -16.10 7.68 10.05
N TYR A 198 -15.41 6.95 10.93
CA TYR A 198 -15.96 6.52 12.20
C TYR A 198 -15.67 7.59 13.26
N PRO A 199 -16.67 7.99 14.08
CA PRO A 199 -18.01 7.42 14.22
C PRO A 199 -19.10 8.13 13.41
N GLU A 200 -18.75 9.00 12.45
CA GLU A 200 -19.73 9.79 11.69
C GLU A 200 -20.67 8.93 10.82
N LEU A 201 -20.16 7.82 10.31
CA LEU A 201 -20.93 6.86 9.51
C LEU A 201 -21.51 5.73 10.36
N GLU A 202 -22.73 5.34 10.02
CA GLU A 202 -23.40 4.20 10.62
C GLU A 202 -22.75 2.88 10.20
N SER A 203 -22.91 1.84 11.03
CA SER A 203 -22.31 0.53 10.80
C SER A 203 -22.66 -0.09 9.44
N GLU A 204 -23.85 0.18 8.90
CA GLU A 204 -24.28 -0.29 7.56
C GLU A 204 -23.51 0.39 6.43
N GLN A 205 -23.18 1.68 6.58
CA GLN A 205 -22.42 2.43 5.58
C GLN A 205 -20.95 1.99 5.57
N ILE A 206 -20.35 1.86 6.76
CA ILE A 206 -19.00 1.31 6.90
C ILE A 206 -18.94 -0.10 6.31
N PHE A 207 -19.95 -0.93 6.56
CA PHE A 207 -20.05 -2.24 5.95
C PHE A 207 -20.13 -2.18 4.42
N GLY A 208 -20.98 -1.33 3.85
CA GLY A 208 -21.08 -1.15 2.39
C GLY A 208 -19.72 -0.83 1.77
N CYS A 209 -19.00 0.11 2.36
CA CYS A 209 -17.63 0.47 1.97
C CYS A 209 -16.68 -0.75 2.00
N LEU A 210 -16.61 -1.45 3.12
CA LEU A 210 -15.72 -2.62 3.29
C LEU A 210 -16.09 -3.77 2.37
N PHE A 211 -17.39 -4.01 2.15
CA PHE A 211 -17.89 -5.05 1.25
C PHE A 211 -17.36 -4.86 -0.16
N HIS A 212 -17.41 -3.63 -0.69
CA HIS A 212 -16.92 -3.33 -2.02
C HIS A 212 -15.40 -3.61 -2.16
N ILE A 213 -14.63 -3.33 -1.12
CA ILE A 213 -13.21 -3.67 -1.08
C ILE A 213 -13.06 -5.21 -1.14
N VAL A 214 -13.65 -5.94 -0.21
CA VAL A 214 -13.47 -7.40 -0.15
C VAL A 214 -13.97 -8.11 -1.42
N ASP A 215 -15.12 -7.71 -1.96
CA ASP A 215 -15.66 -8.24 -3.22
C ASP A 215 -14.72 -7.99 -4.40
N ARG A 216 -14.11 -6.80 -4.46
CA ARG A 216 -13.21 -6.43 -5.55
C ARG A 216 -11.85 -7.12 -5.46
N PHE A 217 -11.41 -7.50 -4.26
CA PHE A 217 -10.12 -8.14 -3.99
C PHE A 217 -10.27 -9.60 -3.50
N PRO A 218 -10.83 -10.52 -4.30
CA PRO A 218 -11.11 -11.89 -3.85
C PRO A 218 -9.85 -12.74 -3.59
N GLY A 219 -8.68 -12.29 -4.03
CA GLY A 219 -7.40 -12.93 -3.73
C GLY A 219 -6.86 -12.57 -2.33
N ALA A 220 -7.39 -11.51 -1.71
CA ALA A 220 -7.00 -11.09 -0.39
C ALA A 220 -7.86 -11.80 0.67
N GLN A 221 -7.21 -12.65 1.47
CA GLN A 221 -7.87 -13.36 2.58
C GLN A 221 -8.09 -12.46 3.80
N ARG A 222 -7.37 -11.33 3.86
CA ARG A 222 -7.42 -10.37 4.96
C ARG A 222 -7.52 -8.96 4.42
N LEU A 223 -8.39 -8.16 5.02
CA LEU A 223 -8.40 -6.71 4.89
C LEU A 223 -7.79 -6.10 6.15
N LEU A 224 -6.70 -5.36 5.97
CA LEU A 224 -6.05 -4.66 7.08
C LEU A 224 -6.62 -3.25 7.19
N ILE A 225 -7.01 -2.83 8.38
CA ILE A 225 -7.40 -1.46 8.67
C ILE A 225 -6.25 -0.84 9.45
N THR A 226 -5.60 0.16 8.86
CA THR A 226 -4.47 0.83 9.51
C THR A 226 -4.95 2.00 10.33
N SER A 227 -4.43 2.14 11.54
CA SER A 227 -4.67 3.31 12.38
C SER A 227 -3.39 4.02 12.73
N THR A 228 -3.46 5.34 12.74
CA THR A 228 -2.45 6.25 13.27
C THR A 228 -2.64 6.45 14.77
N PRO A 229 -1.65 6.99 15.49
CA PRO A 229 -1.83 7.39 16.89
C PRO A 229 -3.01 8.36 17.10
N GLN A 230 -3.26 9.25 16.12
CA GLN A 230 -4.35 10.22 16.17
C GLN A 230 -5.72 9.53 16.11
N ASP A 231 -5.85 8.48 15.29
CA ASP A 231 -7.06 7.67 15.22
C ASP A 231 -7.38 7.03 16.57
N LEU A 232 -6.34 6.52 17.26
CA LEU A 232 -6.50 5.84 18.55
C LEU A 232 -6.80 6.80 19.70
N GLU A 233 -6.28 8.02 19.64
CA GLU A 233 -6.62 9.09 20.61
C GLU A 233 -8.08 9.53 20.45
N ALA A 234 -8.55 9.69 19.21
CA ALA A 234 -9.93 10.07 18.91
C ALA A 234 -10.90 8.91 19.19
N ASN A 235 -10.49 7.69 18.86
CA ASN A 235 -11.28 6.47 18.93
C ASN A 235 -10.42 5.34 19.51
N PRO A 236 -10.49 5.07 20.83
CA PRO A 236 -9.65 4.06 21.46
C PRO A 236 -10.07 2.63 21.05
N VAL A 237 -9.61 2.19 19.88
CA VAL A 237 -9.77 0.83 19.36
C VAL A 237 -8.50 0.03 19.66
N ARG A 238 -8.63 -1.27 19.98
CA ARG A 238 -7.49 -2.13 20.35
C ARG A 238 -6.77 -2.70 19.12
N LEU A 239 -5.44 -2.56 19.07
CA LEU A 239 -4.53 -3.11 18.04
C LEU A 239 -3.57 -4.19 18.61
N PRO A 240 -3.06 -5.13 17.79
CA PRO A 240 -3.77 -5.86 16.76
C PRO A 240 -4.71 -6.88 17.42
N SER A 241 -5.98 -6.90 17.02
CA SER A 241 -6.97 -7.80 17.62
C SER A 241 -8.00 -8.24 16.60
N THR A 242 -8.34 -9.53 16.62
CA THR A 242 -9.55 -10.06 15.95
C THR A 242 -10.82 -9.70 16.71
N ASP A 243 -10.72 -9.22 17.95
CA ASP A 243 -11.83 -8.76 18.79
C ASP A 243 -12.00 -7.22 18.70
N ASN A 244 -11.79 -6.64 17.52
CA ASN A 244 -11.99 -5.21 17.28
C ASN A 244 -13.44 -4.92 16.82
N ILE A 245 -13.90 -3.67 16.99
CA ILE A 245 -15.28 -3.25 16.67
C ILE A 245 -15.62 -3.50 15.19
N ILE A 246 -14.66 -3.34 14.29
CA ILE A 246 -14.89 -3.56 12.86
C ILE A 246 -15.08 -5.03 12.54
N GLN A 247 -14.28 -5.91 13.15
CA GLN A 247 -14.48 -7.36 13.02
C GLN A 247 -15.80 -7.79 13.66
N LYS A 248 -16.26 -7.12 14.73
CA LYS A 248 -17.59 -7.36 15.34
C LYS A 248 -18.72 -6.93 14.40
N ILE A 249 -18.62 -5.77 13.76
CA ILE A 249 -19.58 -5.31 12.76
C ILE A 249 -19.64 -6.32 11.61
N TRP A 250 -18.48 -6.73 11.10
CA TRP A 250 -18.37 -7.76 10.06
C TRP A 250 -19.03 -9.08 10.48
N HIS A 251 -18.67 -9.64 11.64
CA HIS A 251 -19.25 -10.88 12.14
C HIS A 251 -20.75 -10.80 12.42
N GLY A 252 -21.21 -9.69 13.02
CA GLY A 252 -22.64 -9.47 13.29
C GLY A 252 -23.45 -9.50 12.00
N TRP A 253 -22.89 -8.98 10.92
CA TRP A 253 -23.56 -8.95 9.63
C TRP A 253 -23.52 -10.31 8.89
N ILE A 254 -22.35 -10.98 8.86
CA ILE A 254 -22.20 -12.33 8.30
C ILE A 254 -23.09 -13.35 9.03
N GLY A 255 -23.21 -13.23 10.35
CA GLY A 255 -24.04 -14.11 11.17
C GLY A 255 -25.52 -13.73 11.21
N GLY A 256 -25.85 -12.46 10.96
CA GLY A 256 -27.21 -11.91 11.09
C GLY A 256 -28.01 -11.80 9.79
N THR A 257 -27.35 -11.81 8.62
CA THR A 257 -28.02 -11.65 7.31
C THR A 257 -27.68 -12.82 6.37
N SER A 258 -28.71 -13.46 5.80
CA SER A 258 -28.61 -14.69 5.01
C SER A 258 -28.12 -14.52 3.57
N ILE A 259 -27.59 -13.35 3.20
CA ILE A 259 -27.30 -12.98 1.80
C ILE A 259 -25.81 -13.10 1.46
N VAL A 260 -24.94 -13.32 2.44
CA VAL A 260 -23.50 -13.33 2.18
C VAL A 260 -23.05 -14.67 1.62
N THR A 261 -22.39 -14.62 0.46
CA THR A 261 -21.82 -15.81 -0.19
C THR A 261 -20.72 -16.41 0.67
N SER A 262 -20.52 -17.74 0.56
CA SER A 262 -19.54 -18.48 1.37
C SER A 262 -18.10 -17.99 1.24
N SER A 263 -17.77 -17.26 0.17
CA SER A 263 -16.41 -16.74 -0.06
C SER A 263 -16.05 -15.58 0.87
N LEU A 264 -17.02 -14.75 1.27
CA LEU A 264 -16.77 -13.59 2.13
C LEU A 264 -16.73 -13.98 3.61
N ALA A 265 -17.40 -15.06 4.00
CA ALA A 265 -17.42 -15.56 5.37
C ALA A 265 -16.02 -15.90 5.93
N ASN A 266 -15.06 -16.18 5.05
CA ASN A 266 -13.68 -16.53 5.43
C ASN A 266 -12.73 -15.31 5.45
N THR A 267 -13.20 -14.12 5.07
CA THR A 267 -12.36 -12.92 5.09
C THR A 267 -12.19 -12.41 6.53
N GLN A 268 -10.94 -12.13 6.91
CA GLN A 268 -10.60 -11.53 8.19
C GLN A 268 -10.39 -10.03 8.04
N ILE A 269 -10.95 -9.22 8.94
CA ILE A 269 -10.68 -7.79 9.03
C ILE A 269 -9.89 -7.51 10.30
N LEU A 270 -8.64 -7.10 10.13
CA LEU A 270 -7.71 -6.90 11.24
C LEU A 270 -7.32 -5.44 11.31
N MET A 271 -7.32 -4.89 12.52
CA MET A 271 -6.80 -3.55 12.74
C MET A 271 -5.31 -3.64 13.12
N VAL A 272 -4.46 -2.84 12.47
CA VAL A 272 -3.01 -2.79 12.71
C VAL A 272 -2.55 -1.35 12.83
N SER A 273 -1.43 -1.11 13.53
CA SER A 273 -0.81 0.22 13.49
C SER A 273 -0.28 0.48 12.08
N GLU A 274 -0.45 1.69 11.56
CA GLU A 274 0.08 2.06 10.25
C GLU A 274 1.61 1.91 10.20
N ASP A 275 2.31 2.30 11.27
CA ASP A 275 3.77 2.15 11.39
C ASP A 275 4.21 0.67 11.40
N GLY A 276 3.33 -0.24 11.83
CA GLY A 276 3.57 -1.68 11.84
C GLY A 276 3.10 -2.40 10.58
N LEU A 277 2.53 -1.70 9.59
CA LEU A 277 1.97 -2.34 8.40
C LEU A 277 3.07 -3.06 7.59
N ALA A 278 4.24 -2.43 7.42
CA ALA A 278 5.35 -3.01 6.65
C ALA A 278 5.82 -4.34 7.26
N ASP A 279 6.05 -4.35 8.57
CA ASP A 279 6.45 -5.56 9.30
C ASP A 279 5.37 -6.66 9.24
N PHE A 280 4.09 -6.27 9.35
CA PHE A 280 2.99 -7.21 9.25
C PHE A 280 2.94 -7.86 7.86
N ILE A 281 3.06 -7.07 6.79
CA ILE A 281 3.08 -7.59 5.43
C ILE A 281 4.30 -8.49 5.21
N ALA A 282 5.48 -8.09 5.66
CA ALA A 282 6.71 -8.89 5.55
C ALA A 282 6.62 -10.24 6.28
N ALA A 283 5.92 -10.30 7.41
CA ALA A 283 5.71 -11.56 8.14
C ALA A 283 4.68 -12.51 7.50
N HIS A 284 3.87 -12.03 6.53
CA HIS A 284 2.75 -12.77 5.95
C HIS A 284 2.78 -12.85 4.41
N SER A 285 3.90 -12.47 3.79
CA SER A 285 4.14 -12.55 2.33
C SER A 285 4.82 -13.86 1.91
#